data_AF-A0A202DXP2-F1
#
_entry.id   AF-A0A202DXP2-F1
#
_cell.length_a   1.000
_cell.length_b   1.000
_cell.length_c   1.000
_cell.angle_alpha   90.00
_cell.angle_beta   90.00
_cell.angle_gamma   90.00
#
_symmetry.space_group_name_H-M   'P 1'
#
loop_
_entity.id
_entity.type
_entity.pdbx_description
1 polymer ?
#
loop_
_entity_poly.entity_id
_entity_poly.type
_entity_poly.pdbx_seq_one_letter_code
_entity_poly.pdbx_strand_id
1 'polypeptide(L)'
;MNRICIFLAAILCAGVISAQQPGAGGRGGGNASDDGRGKNKRMEKLLERVKKDNPEAYEELMRLRTEDQAAFAAKIREMAQKRMKKHGGQQGPRELGQARNSGEKRGAGNQGTGRRGPGGGMGAVRAQKGKGPLSQRFLEHLREKRPEDFERIRKLMLEDPEAARDEVRQIFGEFSRKHFKQDPGIGLAVKKYRQAQTDEERAAYRQELERAVTEDFDRRFQEKQKRLDETVKRIEFMKAELEKIRAAKEKICNKQVEHLLEKNEDRKKALRHAIPEEVK
;
A
#
# COMPACT_ATOMS: atom_id res chain seq x y z
N MET A 1 -3.05 -9.88 -56.97
CA MET A 1 -3.61 -11.22 -56.68
C MET A 1 -4.77 -11.04 -55.71
N ASN A 2 -5.99 -11.15 -56.25
CA ASN A 2 -7.26 -11.00 -55.55
C ASN A 2 -7.53 -12.21 -54.66
N ARG A 3 -7.99 -12.00 -53.42
CA ARG A 3 -9.13 -12.75 -52.85
C ARG A 3 -9.88 -11.88 -51.82
N ILE A 4 -11.06 -11.48 -52.24
CA ILE A 4 -12.14 -10.80 -51.54
C ILE A 4 -13.30 -11.81 -51.45
N CYS A 5 -14.10 -11.74 -50.38
CA CYS A 5 -15.46 -12.31 -50.20
C CYS A 5 -15.60 -13.83 -49.98
N ILE A 6 -16.61 -14.40 -49.28
CA ILE A 6 -17.81 -14.04 -48.47
C ILE A 6 -18.29 -15.35 -47.80
N PHE A 7 -19.04 -15.27 -46.69
CA PHE A 7 -20.25 -16.07 -46.27
C PHE A 7 -20.25 -16.24 -44.72
N LEU A 8 -21.05 -15.43 -43.97
CA LEU A 8 -22.46 -15.65 -43.57
C LEU A 8 -22.60 -16.90 -42.66
N ALA A 9 -22.82 -16.75 -41.35
CA ALA A 9 -24.07 -16.46 -40.65
C ALA A 9 -25.01 -17.68 -40.47
N ALA A 10 -25.15 -18.13 -39.22
CA ALA A 10 -26.34 -18.75 -38.62
C ALA A 10 -26.11 -18.74 -37.09
N ILE A 11 -26.78 -17.94 -36.26
CA ILE A 11 -28.21 -17.90 -35.86
C ILE A 11 -28.61 -19.06 -34.92
N LEU A 12 -28.76 -18.68 -33.65
CA LEU A 12 -29.78 -19.05 -32.64
C LEU A 12 -30.04 -20.54 -32.32
N CYS A 13 -29.80 -20.90 -31.05
CA CYS A 13 -30.76 -21.54 -30.13
C CYS A 13 -30.26 -21.27 -28.70
N ALA A 14 -30.90 -20.38 -27.95
CA ALA A 14 -32.00 -20.68 -27.03
C ALA A 14 -31.58 -21.61 -25.88
N GLY A 15 -31.45 -21.04 -24.69
CA GLY A 15 -31.09 -21.75 -23.46
C GLY A 15 -31.20 -20.87 -22.22
N VAL A 16 -32.37 -20.27 -22.03
CA VAL A 16 -32.78 -19.63 -20.76
C VAL A 16 -32.84 -20.71 -19.69
N ILE A 17 -31.93 -20.66 -18.72
CA ILE A 17 -32.15 -21.27 -17.40
C ILE A 17 -31.89 -20.18 -16.37
N SER A 18 -32.98 -19.49 -16.03
CA SER A 18 -33.08 -18.67 -14.83
C SER A 18 -33.14 -19.61 -13.63
N ALA A 19 -31.97 -19.99 -13.09
CA ALA A 19 -31.88 -20.67 -11.82
C ALA A 19 -32.00 -19.62 -10.70
N GLN A 20 -33.25 -19.41 -10.28
CA GLN A 20 -33.63 -18.68 -9.08
C GLN A 20 -33.08 -19.46 -7.86
N GLN A 21 -31.94 -19.02 -7.33
CA GLN A 21 -31.43 -19.57 -6.06
C GLN A 21 -32.30 -19.07 -4.90
N PRO A 22 -32.83 -19.96 -4.06
CA PRO A 22 -33.47 -19.56 -2.80
C PRO A 22 -32.42 -18.95 -1.87
N GLY A 23 -32.76 -17.77 -1.32
CA GLY A 23 -31.92 -16.95 -0.47
C GLY A 23 -31.15 -17.71 0.60
N ALA A 24 -29.84 -17.81 0.40
CA ALA A 24 -28.91 -18.01 1.50
C ALA A 24 -28.80 -16.68 2.25
N GLY A 25 -29.42 -16.63 3.43
CA GLY A 25 -29.37 -15.51 4.34
C GLY A 25 -27.94 -15.02 4.51
N GLY A 26 -27.67 -13.85 3.93
CA GLY A 26 -26.49 -13.07 4.21
C GLY A 26 -26.52 -12.69 5.68
N ARG A 27 -25.85 -13.48 6.52
CA ARG A 27 -25.30 -12.98 7.79
C ARG A 27 -24.23 -11.96 7.42
N GLY A 28 -24.69 -10.76 7.09
CA GLY A 28 -23.88 -9.57 7.10
C GLY A 28 -23.25 -9.50 8.48
N GLY A 29 -21.95 -9.73 8.54
CA GLY A 29 -21.12 -9.27 9.63
C GLY A 29 -21.18 -7.75 9.59
N GLY A 30 -22.28 -7.20 10.09
CA GLY A 30 -22.34 -5.82 10.51
C GLY A 30 -21.21 -5.67 11.51
N ASN A 31 -20.16 -4.96 11.11
CA ASN A 31 -19.26 -4.35 12.06
C ASN A 31 -20.16 -3.68 13.08
N ALA A 32 -20.17 -4.24 14.29
CA ALA A 32 -20.91 -3.72 15.42
C ALA A 32 -20.78 -2.21 15.35
N SER A 33 -21.91 -1.57 15.12
CA SER A 33 -22.07 -0.15 15.15
C SER A 33 -21.27 0.35 16.33
N ASP A 34 -20.25 1.15 16.03
CA ASP A 34 -19.64 2.06 16.99
C ASP A 34 -20.79 2.96 17.45
N ASP A 35 -21.53 2.46 18.45
CA ASP A 35 -22.75 3.02 18.96
C ASP A 35 -22.46 4.51 19.18
N GLY A 36 -23.16 5.39 18.45
CA GLY A 36 -22.88 6.84 18.44
C GLY A 36 -22.78 7.49 19.84
N ARG A 37 -23.18 6.76 20.89
CA ARG A 37 -22.87 7.02 22.31
C ARG A 37 -21.38 7.32 22.57
N GLY A 38 -20.45 6.65 21.91
CA GLY A 38 -19.01 6.86 22.11
C GLY A 38 -18.52 8.23 21.62
N LYS A 39 -19.02 8.67 20.46
CA LYS A 39 -18.69 9.97 19.86
C LYS A 39 -19.31 11.12 20.66
N ASN A 40 -20.53 10.93 21.16
CA ASN A 40 -21.23 11.94 21.98
C ASN A 40 -20.49 12.19 23.31
N LYS A 41 -20.00 11.15 24.01
CA LYS A 41 -19.24 11.31 25.26
C LYS A 41 -17.92 12.06 25.09
N ARG A 42 -17.24 11.90 23.94
CA ARG A 42 -16.01 12.64 23.65
C ARG A 42 -16.29 14.13 23.37
N MET A 43 -17.38 14.41 22.66
CA MET A 43 -17.81 15.78 22.37
C MET A 43 -18.23 16.51 23.65
N GLU A 44 -18.99 15.85 24.52
CA GLU A 44 -19.44 16.40 25.80
C GLU A 44 -18.26 16.80 26.69
N LYS A 45 -17.26 15.92 26.84
CA LYS A 45 -16.01 16.23 27.56
C LYS A 45 -15.21 17.37 26.94
N LEU A 46 -15.28 17.55 25.62
CA LEU A 46 -14.61 18.68 24.95
C LEU A 46 -15.35 19.98 25.29
N LEU A 47 -16.67 19.98 25.22
CA LEU A 47 -17.51 21.13 25.51
C LEU A 47 -17.42 21.56 26.98
N GLU A 48 -17.39 20.62 27.93
CA GLU A 48 -17.17 20.92 29.36
C GLU A 48 -15.82 21.61 29.60
N ARG A 49 -14.76 21.16 28.92
CA ARG A 49 -13.45 21.81 29.02
C ARG A 49 -13.44 23.19 28.38
N VAL A 50 -14.07 23.36 27.21
CA VAL A 50 -14.18 24.67 26.58
C VAL A 50 -14.95 25.62 27.48
N LYS A 51 -16.05 25.19 28.10
CA LYS A 51 -16.82 25.97 29.08
C LYS A 51 -15.95 26.44 30.25
N LYS A 52 -15.01 25.60 30.71
CA LYS A 52 -14.09 25.92 31.81
C LYS A 52 -12.95 26.84 31.37
N ASP A 53 -12.36 26.59 30.20
CA ASP A 53 -11.17 27.28 29.72
C ASP A 53 -11.50 28.64 29.06
N ASN A 54 -12.66 28.75 28.39
CA ASN A 54 -13.13 29.94 27.70
C ASN A 54 -14.68 29.93 27.58
N PRO A 55 -15.41 30.57 28.52
CA PRO A 55 -16.88 30.54 28.54
C PRO A 55 -17.52 31.25 27.34
N GLU A 56 -16.92 32.33 26.83
CA GLU A 56 -17.43 33.05 25.65
C GLU A 56 -17.44 32.17 24.39
N ALA A 57 -16.35 31.41 24.18
CA ALA A 57 -16.27 30.45 23.08
C ALA A 57 -17.28 29.30 23.21
N TYR A 58 -17.66 28.94 24.44
CA TYR A 58 -18.69 27.94 24.68
C TYR A 58 -20.09 28.46 24.30
N GLU A 59 -20.43 29.70 24.67
CA GLU A 59 -21.69 30.33 24.29
C GLU A 59 -21.82 30.48 22.77
N GLU A 60 -20.76 30.90 22.09
CA GLU A 60 -20.71 30.96 20.61
C GLU A 60 -20.99 29.59 19.98
N LEU A 61 -20.41 28.51 20.53
CA LEU A 61 -20.65 27.15 20.05
C LEU A 61 -22.08 26.66 20.30
N MET A 62 -22.67 27.01 21.45
CA MET A 62 -24.05 26.64 21.75
C MET A 62 -25.03 27.36 20.83
N ARG A 63 -24.75 28.62 20.47
CA ARG A 63 -25.52 29.40 19.50
C ARG A 63 -25.38 28.83 18.08
N LEU A 64 -24.16 28.54 17.64
CA LEU A 64 -23.92 27.89 16.34
C LEU A 64 -24.58 26.52 16.26
N ARG A 65 -24.64 25.77 17.36
CA ARG A 65 -25.30 24.46 17.37
C ARG A 65 -26.80 24.55 17.04
N THR A 66 -27.46 25.65 17.39
CA THR A 66 -28.88 25.89 17.09
C THR A 66 -29.09 26.59 15.75
N GLU A 67 -28.21 27.50 15.36
CA GLU A 67 -28.36 28.33 14.16
C GLU A 67 -27.77 27.65 12.89
N ASP A 68 -26.58 27.05 12.98
CA ASP A 68 -25.87 26.43 11.84
C ASP A 68 -24.97 25.26 12.28
N GLN A 69 -25.46 24.04 12.05
CA GLN A 69 -24.75 22.81 12.40
C GLN A 69 -23.43 22.62 11.63
N ALA A 70 -23.31 23.15 10.41
CA ALA A 70 -22.10 23.06 9.61
C ALA A 70 -21.01 24.00 10.16
N ALA A 71 -21.37 25.23 10.51
CA ALA A 71 -20.47 26.17 11.18
C ALA A 71 -20.02 25.65 12.55
N PHE A 72 -20.93 25.04 13.32
CA PHE A 72 -20.57 24.36 14.58
C PHE A 72 -19.50 23.28 14.36
N ALA A 73 -19.68 22.39 13.37
CA ALA A 73 -18.72 21.35 13.07
C ALA A 73 -17.36 21.91 12.63
N ALA A 74 -17.34 23.00 11.85
CA ALA A 74 -16.12 23.67 11.42
C ALA A 74 -15.35 24.27 12.61
N LYS A 75 -16.04 25.00 13.50
CA LYS A 75 -15.46 25.62 14.69
C LYS A 75 -14.87 24.57 15.65
N ILE A 76 -15.56 23.44 15.85
CA ILE A 76 -15.04 22.32 16.64
C ILE A 76 -13.74 21.76 16.05
N ARG A 77 -13.65 21.58 14.73
CA ARG A 77 -12.42 21.10 14.06
C ARG A 77 -11.29 22.11 14.21
N GLU A 78 -11.57 23.40 14.06
CA GLU A 78 -10.58 24.47 14.22
C GLU A 78 -9.98 24.47 15.64
N MET A 79 -10.81 24.37 16.68
CA MET A 79 -10.36 24.28 18.06
C MET A 79 -9.53 23.01 18.32
N ALA A 80 -9.95 21.87 17.77
CA ALA A 80 -9.19 20.62 17.87
C ALA A 80 -7.80 20.75 17.22
N GLN A 81 -7.71 21.40 16.05
CA GLN A 81 -6.43 21.66 15.36
C GLN A 81 -5.54 22.64 16.14
N LYS A 82 -6.09 23.73 16.69
CA LYS A 82 -5.35 24.68 17.53
C LYS A 82 -4.77 23.98 18.76
N ARG A 83 -5.52 23.08 19.40
CA ARG A 83 -5.02 22.26 20.53
C ARG A 83 -3.92 21.29 20.10
N MET A 84 -4.07 20.61 18.97
CA MET A 84 -3.00 19.74 18.46
C MET A 84 -1.73 20.52 18.15
N LYS A 85 -1.81 21.75 17.61
CA LYS A 85 -0.64 22.59 17.40
C LYS A 85 0.00 23.04 18.72
N LYS A 86 -0.82 23.41 19.73
CA LYS A 86 -0.33 23.87 21.04
C LYS A 86 0.33 22.76 21.88
N HIS A 87 -0.16 21.52 21.80
CA HIS A 87 0.39 20.39 22.56
C HIS A 87 1.27 19.43 21.75
N GLY A 88 1.21 19.48 20.42
CA GLY A 88 1.99 18.63 19.51
C GLY A 88 3.33 19.22 19.07
N GLY A 89 3.67 20.43 19.48
CA GLY A 89 4.89 21.14 19.07
C GLY A 89 6.18 20.78 19.84
N GLN A 90 6.13 19.90 20.84
CA GLN A 90 7.30 19.64 21.70
C GLN A 90 7.60 18.16 21.98
N GLN A 91 7.03 17.25 21.20
CA GLN A 91 7.64 15.93 21.02
C GLN A 91 8.30 15.94 19.65
N GLY A 92 9.54 16.45 19.61
CA GLY A 92 10.42 16.25 18.48
C GLY A 92 10.53 14.75 18.14
N PRO A 93 11.02 14.41 16.95
CA PRO A 93 11.19 13.02 16.55
C PRO A 93 12.01 12.32 17.63
N ARG A 94 11.35 11.49 18.43
CA ARG A 94 12.00 10.65 19.43
C ARG A 94 12.99 9.82 18.64
N GLU A 95 14.27 10.15 18.74
CA GLU A 95 15.34 9.42 18.13
C GLU A 95 15.12 7.95 18.47
N LEU A 96 14.75 7.17 17.44
CA LEU A 96 14.78 5.72 17.45
C LEU A 96 16.25 5.32 17.39
N GLY A 97 16.98 5.67 18.44
CA GLY A 97 18.40 5.45 18.61
C GLY A 97 18.62 4.71 19.91
N GLN A 98 19.14 3.49 19.76
CA GLN A 98 19.77 2.68 20.80
C GLN A 98 18.82 1.89 21.71
N ALA A 99 18.46 0.72 21.18
CA ALA A 99 18.29 -0.49 21.96
C ALA A 99 19.50 -0.67 22.90
N ARG A 100 19.35 -0.28 24.16
CA ARG A 100 20.23 -0.75 25.22
C ARG A 100 19.90 -2.22 25.50
N ASN A 101 20.79 -3.08 25.03
CA ASN A 101 21.08 -4.36 25.66
C ASN A 101 21.37 -4.11 27.14
N SER A 102 20.40 -4.39 28.01
CA SER A 102 20.64 -4.73 29.41
C SER A 102 19.95 -6.04 29.67
N GLY A 103 20.67 -7.13 29.37
CA GLY A 103 20.35 -8.40 29.96
C GLY A 103 20.58 -8.30 31.46
N GLU A 104 19.54 -8.46 32.25
CA GLU A 104 19.70 -8.81 33.65
C GLU A 104 18.50 -9.64 34.14
N LYS A 105 18.76 -10.94 34.19
CA LYS A 105 18.38 -11.91 35.23
C LYS A 105 17.38 -11.47 36.31
N ARG A 106 16.47 -12.43 36.57
CA ARG A 106 15.76 -12.76 37.82
C ARG A 106 14.39 -12.10 38.03
N GLY A 107 13.42 -12.95 38.35
CA GLY A 107 12.12 -12.52 38.85
C GLY A 107 11.06 -13.59 38.72
N ALA A 108 11.24 -14.72 39.39
CA ALA A 108 10.17 -15.65 39.67
C ALA A 108 9.04 -14.94 40.43
N GLY A 109 7.79 -15.29 40.12
CA GLY A 109 6.64 -15.09 41.00
C GLY A 109 5.96 -13.73 40.87
N ASN A 110 4.93 -13.66 40.04
CA ASN A 110 3.71 -12.98 40.48
C ASN A 110 2.47 -13.57 39.79
N GLN A 111 1.81 -14.50 40.48
CA GLN A 111 0.43 -14.89 40.19
C GLN A 111 -0.49 -13.72 40.58
N GLY A 112 -0.52 -12.69 39.73
CA GLY A 112 -1.51 -11.63 39.81
C GLY A 112 -2.79 -12.10 39.13
N THR A 113 -3.75 -12.58 39.93
CA THR A 113 -5.18 -12.69 39.58
C THR A 113 -5.79 -11.30 39.41
N GLY A 114 -5.24 -10.52 38.48
CA GLY A 114 -5.76 -9.22 38.10
C GLY A 114 -6.93 -9.42 37.14
N ARG A 115 -8.14 -9.20 37.67
CA ARG A 115 -9.37 -8.88 36.92
C ARG A 115 -9.04 -8.22 35.58
N ARG A 116 -9.21 -8.95 34.48
CA ARG A 116 -9.26 -8.40 33.14
C ARG A 116 -10.45 -7.46 33.06
N GLY A 117 -10.20 -6.16 33.16
CA GLY A 117 -11.21 -5.15 32.88
C GLY A 117 -11.75 -5.31 31.45
N PRO A 118 -13.07 -5.19 31.23
CA PRO A 118 -13.63 -5.19 29.89
C PRO A 118 -13.26 -3.85 29.24
N GLY A 119 -12.48 -3.88 28.16
CA GLY A 119 -12.30 -2.69 27.30
C GLY A 119 -10.87 -2.23 27.03
N GLY A 120 -9.86 -3.00 27.40
CA GLY A 120 -8.49 -2.77 26.91
C GLY A 120 -8.34 -3.34 25.51
N GLY A 121 -8.74 -2.57 24.48
CA GLY A 121 -8.60 -2.90 23.06
C GLY A 121 -7.14 -3.21 22.68
N MET A 122 -6.75 -4.47 22.86
CA MET A 122 -5.64 -5.09 22.15
C MET A 122 -5.99 -5.08 20.66
N GLY A 123 -5.07 -4.57 19.83
CA GLY A 123 -5.10 -4.88 18.40
C GLY A 123 -5.11 -3.68 17.45
N ALA A 124 -4.65 -2.50 17.84
CA ALA A 124 -4.01 -1.62 16.86
C ALA A 124 -2.66 -2.27 16.49
N VAL A 125 -2.74 -3.30 15.66
CA VAL A 125 -1.61 -3.97 15.01
C VAL A 125 -0.71 -2.85 14.50
N ARG A 126 0.54 -2.81 15.00
CA ARG A 126 1.61 -1.95 14.49
C ARG A 126 1.52 -1.96 12.97
N ALA A 127 1.00 -0.88 12.39
CA ALA A 127 1.03 -0.67 10.96
C ALA A 127 2.50 -0.75 10.56
N GLN A 128 2.86 -1.84 9.88
CA GLN A 128 4.23 -2.08 9.44
C GLN A 128 4.66 -0.89 8.59
N LYS A 129 5.53 -0.05 9.16
CA LYS A 129 6.21 1.04 8.45
C LYS A 129 6.88 0.45 7.22
N GLY A 130 6.41 0.80 6.04
CA GLY A 130 7.13 0.55 4.79
C GLY A 130 6.24 0.26 3.60
N LYS A 131 4.98 -0.13 3.81
CA LYS A 131 4.06 -0.44 2.72
C LYS A 131 2.70 0.10 3.15
N GLY A 132 2.27 1.20 2.53
CA GLY A 132 0.99 1.84 2.84
C GLY A 132 -0.18 0.85 2.85
N PRO A 133 -1.36 1.25 3.38
CA PRO A 133 -2.53 0.38 3.42
C PRO A 133 -2.74 -0.31 2.07
N LEU A 134 -3.22 -1.56 2.08
CA LEU A 134 -3.35 -2.40 0.89
C LEU A 134 -4.06 -1.67 -0.28
N SER A 135 -4.99 -0.77 0.06
CA SER A 135 -5.66 0.16 -0.85
C SER A 135 -4.71 1.08 -1.62
N GLN A 136 -3.68 1.63 -0.98
CA GLN A 136 -2.71 2.51 -1.61
C GLN A 136 -1.86 1.77 -2.65
N ARG A 137 -1.45 0.54 -2.34
CA ARG A 137 -0.66 -0.31 -3.25
C ARG A 137 -1.48 -0.75 -4.46
N PHE A 138 -2.77 -0.99 -4.24
CA PHE A 138 -3.73 -1.28 -5.30
C PHE A 138 -3.92 -0.07 -6.23
N LEU A 139 -4.08 1.13 -5.68
CA LEU A 139 -4.20 2.36 -6.48
C LEU A 139 -2.92 2.68 -7.27
N GLU A 140 -1.74 2.46 -6.67
CA GLU A 140 -0.46 2.56 -7.37
C GLU A 140 -0.37 1.57 -8.53
N HIS A 141 -0.77 0.31 -8.29
CA HIS A 141 -0.81 -0.70 -9.34
C HIS A 141 -1.77 -0.34 -10.47
N LEU A 142 -2.96 0.18 -10.14
CA LEU A 142 -3.90 0.68 -11.14
C LEU A 142 -3.31 1.83 -11.94
N ARG A 143 -2.69 2.81 -11.27
CA ARG A 143 -2.06 3.94 -11.94
C ARG A 143 -0.97 3.51 -12.93
N GLU A 144 -0.18 2.49 -12.57
CA GLU A 144 0.93 2.02 -13.41
C GLU A 144 0.48 1.08 -14.55
N LYS A 145 -0.49 0.17 -14.28
CA LYS A 145 -0.85 -0.90 -15.22
C LYS A 145 -2.17 -0.68 -15.95
N ARG A 146 -3.11 0.10 -15.38
CA ARG A 146 -4.47 0.34 -15.91
C ARG A 146 -4.86 1.82 -15.67
N PRO A 147 -4.15 2.78 -16.32
CA PRO A 147 -4.33 4.21 -16.04
C PRO A 147 -5.75 4.70 -16.33
N GLU A 148 -6.41 4.13 -17.35
CA GLU A 148 -7.80 4.46 -17.71
C GLU A 148 -8.79 4.15 -16.58
N ASP A 149 -8.65 2.99 -15.95
CA ASP A 149 -9.50 2.60 -14.80
C ASP A 149 -9.21 3.48 -13.59
N PHE A 150 -7.95 3.88 -13.40
CA PHE A 150 -7.57 4.81 -12.34
C PHE A 150 -8.23 6.19 -12.54
N GLU A 151 -8.21 6.73 -13.76
CA GLU A 151 -8.88 7.99 -14.05
C GLU A 151 -10.41 7.88 -13.93
N ARG A 152 -11.00 6.77 -14.35
CA ARG A 152 -12.44 6.49 -14.19
C ARG A 152 -12.84 6.50 -12.72
N ILE A 153 -12.12 5.78 -11.86
CA ILE A 153 -12.35 5.79 -10.41
C ILE A 153 -12.18 7.21 -9.86
N ARG A 154 -11.16 7.95 -10.29
CA ARG A 154 -10.90 9.32 -9.80
C ARG A 154 -12.05 10.27 -10.14
N LYS A 155 -12.63 10.18 -11.34
CA LYS A 155 -13.82 10.94 -11.74
C LYS A 155 -15.05 10.54 -10.91
N LEU A 156 -15.31 9.23 -10.77
CA LEU A 156 -16.40 8.73 -9.93
C LEU A 156 -16.26 9.19 -8.47
N MET A 157 -15.05 9.25 -7.90
CA MET A 157 -14.87 9.75 -6.53
C MET A 157 -15.30 11.20 -6.33
N LEU A 158 -15.33 12.01 -7.40
CA LEU A 158 -15.80 13.40 -7.38
C LEU A 158 -17.31 13.50 -7.65
N GLU A 159 -17.81 12.69 -8.57
CA GLU A 159 -19.20 12.73 -9.05
C GLU A 159 -20.16 11.89 -8.21
N ASP A 160 -19.81 10.63 -7.94
CA ASP A 160 -20.59 9.65 -7.19
C ASP A 160 -19.68 8.72 -6.34
N PRO A 161 -19.49 9.05 -5.04
CA PRO A 161 -18.65 8.27 -4.15
C PRO A 161 -19.13 6.84 -3.90
N GLU A 162 -20.41 6.52 -4.07
CA GLU A 162 -20.92 5.16 -3.89
C GLU A 162 -20.58 4.31 -5.10
N ALA A 163 -20.85 4.80 -6.32
CA ALA A 163 -20.45 4.13 -7.55
C ALA A 163 -18.93 3.89 -7.60
N ALA A 164 -18.12 4.87 -7.15
CA ALA A 164 -16.67 4.72 -7.05
C ALA A 164 -16.25 3.56 -6.14
N ARG A 165 -16.96 3.33 -5.02
CA ARG A 165 -16.65 2.23 -4.09
C ARG A 165 -16.94 0.87 -4.70
N ASP A 166 -18.04 0.75 -5.44
CA ASP A 166 -18.40 -0.51 -6.08
C ASP A 166 -17.46 -0.85 -7.25
N GLU A 167 -17.09 0.14 -8.07
CA GLU A 167 -16.08 -0.01 -9.12
C GLU A 167 -14.71 -0.42 -8.52
N VAL A 168 -14.27 0.25 -7.45
CA VAL A 168 -13.07 -0.13 -6.71
C VAL A 168 -13.17 -1.54 -6.16
N ARG A 169 -14.31 -1.94 -5.59
CA ARG A 169 -14.54 -3.29 -5.06
C ARG A 169 -14.46 -4.34 -6.16
N GLN A 170 -15.05 -4.08 -7.33
CA GLN A 170 -15.01 -4.98 -8.48
C GLN A 170 -13.57 -5.18 -8.98
N ILE A 171 -12.87 -4.09 -9.26
CA ILE A 171 -11.49 -4.16 -9.78
C ILE A 171 -10.53 -4.72 -8.73
N PHE A 172 -10.72 -4.36 -7.45
CA PHE A 172 -9.96 -4.95 -6.36
C PHE A 172 -10.26 -6.45 -6.21
N GLY A 173 -11.50 -6.89 -6.45
CA GLY A 173 -11.86 -8.31 -6.47
C GLY A 173 -11.14 -9.08 -7.58
N GLU A 174 -11.05 -8.53 -8.78
CA GLU A 174 -10.24 -9.09 -9.88
C GLU A 174 -8.75 -9.13 -9.53
N PHE A 175 -8.22 -8.02 -9.02
CA PHE A 175 -6.83 -7.91 -8.59
C PHE A 175 -6.52 -8.94 -7.49
N SER A 176 -7.39 -9.04 -6.49
CA SER A 176 -7.26 -10.01 -5.40
C SER A 176 -7.30 -11.44 -5.93
N ARG A 177 -8.24 -11.73 -6.84
CA ARG A 177 -8.32 -13.03 -7.51
C ARG A 177 -7.16 -13.32 -8.45
N LYS A 178 -6.37 -12.34 -8.88
CA LYS A 178 -5.20 -12.58 -9.73
C LYS A 178 -3.93 -12.74 -8.90
N HIS A 179 -3.76 -11.91 -7.88
CA HIS A 179 -2.52 -11.80 -7.11
C HIS A 179 -2.55 -12.58 -5.79
N PHE A 180 -3.73 -12.88 -5.27
CA PHE A 180 -3.94 -13.61 -4.03
C PHE A 180 -4.81 -14.85 -4.27
N LYS A 181 -4.66 -15.51 -5.43
CA LYS A 181 -5.25 -16.85 -5.63
C LYS A 181 -4.74 -17.74 -4.50
N GLN A 182 -5.61 -17.98 -3.52
CA GLN A 182 -5.42 -19.11 -2.64
C GLN A 182 -5.56 -20.35 -3.49
N ASP A 183 -4.71 -21.34 -3.22
CA ASP A 183 -4.81 -22.60 -3.92
C ASP A 183 -6.23 -23.16 -3.73
N PRO A 184 -6.96 -23.51 -4.82
CA PRO A 184 -8.29 -24.08 -4.70
C PRO A 184 -8.30 -25.35 -3.83
N GLY A 185 -7.18 -26.09 -3.79
CA GLY A 185 -7.00 -27.25 -2.92
C GLY A 185 -7.12 -26.92 -1.44
N ILE A 186 -6.56 -25.78 -0.99
CA ILE A 186 -6.67 -25.33 0.41
C ILE A 186 -8.13 -25.04 0.75
N GLY A 187 -8.85 -24.34 -0.14
CA GLY A 187 -10.27 -24.03 0.09
C GLY A 187 -11.13 -25.28 0.20
N LEU A 188 -10.89 -26.28 -0.64
CA LEU A 188 -11.57 -27.58 -0.60
C LEU A 188 -11.23 -28.37 0.67
N ALA A 189 -9.95 -28.45 1.05
CA ALA A 189 -9.51 -29.14 2.26
C ALA A 189 -10.12 -28.51 3.53
N VAL A 190 -10.17 -27.17 3.62
CA VAL A 190 -10.86 -26.47 4.73
C VAL A 190 -12.35 -26.80 4.76
N LYS A 191 -13.00 -26.87 3.60
CA LYS A 191 -14.43 -27.23 3.52
C LYS A 191 -14.67 -28.66 4.00
N LYS A 192 -13.88 -29.62 3.54
CA LYS A 192 -13.94 -31.04 3.99
C LYS A 192 -13.73 -31.15 5.51
N TYR A 193 -12.68 -30.51 6.03
CA TYR A 193 -12.38 -30.50 7.47
C TYR A 193 -13.55 -29.97 8.31
N ARG A 194 -14.23 -28.91 7.85
CA ARG A 194 -15.42 -28.35 8.56
C ARG A 194 -16.65 -29.24 8.49
N GLN A 195 -16.77 -30.04 7.44
CA GLN A 195 -17.91 -30.94 7.22
C GLN A 195 -17.71 -32.30 7.91
N ALA A 196 -16.48 -32.64 8.32
CA ALA A 196 -16.15 -33.89 8.98
C ALA A 196 -16.84 -34.04 10.34
N GLN A 197 -17.48 -35.19 10.53
CA GLN A 197 -18.29 -35.48 11.71
C GLN A 197 -17.50 -36.26 12.76
N THR A 198 -16.55 -37.09 12.33
CA THR A 198 -15.72 -37.92 13.22
C THR A 198 -14.34 -37.30 13.42
N ASP A 199 -13.70 -37.65 14.54
CA ASP A 199 -12.36 -37.15 14.85
C ASP A 199 -11.28 -37.77 13.95
N GLU A 200 -11.49 -39.01 13.49
CA GLU A 200 -10.62 -39.69 12.53
C GLU A 200 -10.62 -38.98 11.15
N GLU A 201 -11.81 -38.64 10.63
CA GLU A 201 -11.94 -37.85 9.40
C GLU A 201 -11.28 -36.47 9.54
N ARG A 202 -11.49 -35.80 10.68
CA ARG A 202 -10.84 -34.51 10.96
C ARG A 202 -9.33 -34.62 10.99
N ALA A 203 -8.77 -35.69 11.56
CA ALA A 203 -7.33 -35.92 11.57
C ALA A 203 -6.79 -36.12 10.14
N ALA A 204 -7.48 -36.91 9.30
CA ALA A 204 -7.10 -37.12 7.92
C ALA A 204 -7.16 -35.83 7.09
N TYR A 205 -8.26 -35.07 7.17
CA TYR A 205 -8.40 -33.81 6.44
C TYR A 205 -7.45 -32.72 6.95
N ARG A 206 -7.06 -32.77 8.23
CA ARG A 206 -6.02 -31.90 8.75
C ARG A 206 -4.67 -32.16 8.08
N GLN A 207 -4.28 -33.42 7.92
CA GLN A 207 -3.05 -33.77 7.21
C GLN A 207 -3.11 -33.36 5.73
N GLU A 208 -4.26 -33.56 5.06
CA GLU A 208 -4.48 -33.08 3.69
C GLU A 208 -4.32 -31.56 3.59
N LEU A 209 -4.89 -30.81 4.55
CA LEU A 209 -4.77 -29.36 4.62
C LEU A 209 -3.32 -28.90 4.89
N GLU A 210 -2.62 -29.54 5.83
CA GLU A 210 -1.22 -29.24 6.15
C GLU A 210 -0.32 -29.45 4.93
N ARG A 211 -0.54 -30.54 4.19
CA ARG A 211 0.16 -30.80 2.93
C ARG A 211 -0.14 -29.73 1.88
N ALA A 212 -1.42 -29.42 1.63
CA ALA A 212 -1.81 -28.42 0.64
C ALA A 212 -1.27 -27.01 0.96
N VAL A 213 -1.23 -26.64 2.24
CA VAL A 213 -0.64 -25.37 2.68
C VAL A 213 0.87 -25.35 2.48
N THR A 214 1.55 -26.46 2.78
CA THR A 214 3.00 -26.60 2.56
C THR A 214 3.34 -26.49 1.08
N GLU A 215 2.63 -27.21 0.21
CA GLU A 215 2.82 -27.17 -1.25
C GLU A 215 2.55 -25.76 -1.83
N ASP A 216 1.51 -25.04 -1.40
CA ASP A 216 1.27 -23.64 -1.83
C ASP A 216 2.39 -22.70 -1.36
N PHE A 217 2.88 -22.89 -0.12
CA PHE A 217 3.96 -22.10 0.41
C PHE A 217 5.26 -22.32 -0.38
N ASP A 218 5.64 -23.57 -0.61
CA ASP A 218 6.84 -23.93 -1.36
C ASP A 218 6.77 -23.43 -2.80
N ARG A 219 5.61 -23.56 -3.46
CA ARG A 219 5.38 -22.98 -4.80
C ARG A 219 5.63 -21.47 -4.79
N ARG A 220 5.02 -20.74 -3.85
CA ARG A 220 5.20 -19.28 -3.74
C ARG A 220 6.64 -18.92 -3.42
N PHE A 221 7.30 -19.69 -2.57
CA PHE A 221 8.71 -19.51 -2.23
C PHE A 221 9.59 -19.65 -3.48
N GLN A 222 9.41 -20.73 -4.25
CA GLN A 222 10.14 -20.95 -5.52
C GLN A 222 9.89 -19.84 -6.54
N GLU A 223 8.66 -19.36 -6.69
CA GLU A 223 8.37 -18.22 -7.57
C GLU A 223 9.10 -16.95 -7.14
N LYS A 224 9.16 -16.67 -5.83
CA LYS A 224 9.90 -15.52 -5.30
C LYS A 224 11.40 -15.68 -5.48
N GLN A 225 11.93 -16.88 -5.27
CA GLN A 225 13.33 -17.20 -5.49
C GLN A 225 13.70 -17.00 -6.97
N LYS A 226 12.91 -17.53 -7.91
CA LYS A 226 13.13 -17.32 -9.34
C LYS A 226 13.15 -15.84 -9.74
N ARG A 227 12.20 -15.04 -9.24
CA ARG A 227 12.18 -13.58 -9.48
C ARG A 227 13.40 -12.86 -8.89
N LEU A 228 13.88 -13.32 -7.73
CA LEU A 228 15.09 -12.80 -7.13
C LEU A 228 16.28 -13.09 -8.04
N ASP A 229 16.44 -14.32 -8.51
CA ASP A 229 17.52 -14.74 -9.39
C ASP A 229 17.51 -13.97 -10.71
N GLU A 230 16.33 -13.76 -11.32
CA GLU A 230 16.16 -12.92 -12.51
C GLU A 230 16.59 -11.46 -12.26
N THR A 231 16.25 -10.92 -11.09
CA THR A 231 16.62 -9.56 -10.70
C THR A 231 18.14 -9.43 -10.49
N VAL A 232 18.77 -10.43 -9.86
CA VAL A 232 20.23 -10.48 -9.69
C VAL A 232 20.94 -10.50 -11.04
N LYS A 233 20.52 -11.38 -11.97
CA LYS A 233 21.07 -11.42 -13.33
C LYS A 233 20.94 -10.06 -14.05
N ARG A 234 19.80 -9.38 -13.89
CA ARG A 234 19.60 -8.04 -14.46
C ARG A 234 20.54 -7.00 -13.85
N ILE A 235 20.77 -7.06 -12.54
CA ILE A 235 21.71 -6.16 -11.85
C ILE A 235 23.14 -6.41 -12.35
N GLU A 236 23.56 -7.67 -12.49
CA GLU A 236 24.87 -8.03 -13.03
C GLU A 236 25.06 -7.52 -14.46
N PHE A 237 24.05 -7.69 -15.31
CA PHE A 237 24.04 -7.14 -16.67
C PHE A 237 24.24 -5.61 -16.66
N MET A 238 23.45 -4.87 -15.86
CA MET A 238 23.57 -3.41 -15.77
C MET A 238 24.93 -2.97 -15.23
N LYS A 239 25.51 -3.71 -14.27
CA LYS A 239 26.87 -3.44 -13.78
C LYS A 239 27.92 -3.61 -14.89
N ALA A 240 27.83 -4.68 -15.68
CA ALA A 240 28.73 -4.91 -16.80
C ALA A 240 28.62 -3.81 -17.87
N GLU A 241 27.40 -3.33 -18.14
CA GLU A 241 27.17 -2.22 -19.06
C GLU A 241 27.77 -0.90 -18.55
N LEU A 242 27.63 -0.61 -17.25
CA LEU A 242 28.26 0.56 -16.63
C LEU A 242 29.79 0.52 -16.72
N GLU A 243 30.42 -0.65 -16.54
CA GLU A 243 31.87 -0.78 -16.71
C GLU A 243 32.31 -0.56 -18.16
N LYS A 244 31.53 -1.03 -19.15
CA LYS A 244 31.80 -0.71 -20.57
C LYS A 244 31.73 0.79 -20.84
N ILE A 245 30.73 1.48 -20.29
CA ILE A 245 30.58 2.94 -20.41
C ILE A 245 31.77 3.66 -19.75
N ARG A 246 32.22 3.20 -18.57
CA ARG A 246 33.39 3.78 -17.88
C ARG A 246 34.66 3.64 -18.72
N ALA A 247 34.94 2.44 -19.25
CA ALA A 247 36.08 2.21 -20.11
C ALA A 247 36.02 3.02 -21.42
N ALA A 248 34.83 3.17 -22.01
CA ALA A 248 34.63 3.99 -23.20
C ALA A 248 34.86 5.49 -22.90
N LYS A 249 34.32 5.97 -21.77
CA LYS A 249 34.52 7.35 -21.30
C LYS A 249 36.00 7.67 -21.16
N GLU A 250 36.77 6.80 -20.50
CA GLU A 250 38.20 6.99 -20.31
C GLU A 250 38.94 7.12 -21.65
N LYS A 251 38.65 6.24 -22.61
CA LYS A 251 39.23 6.31 -23.96
C LYS A 251 38.88 7.60 -24.69
N ILE A 252 37.62 8.05 -24.61
CA ILE A 252 37.17 9.30 -25.24
C ILE A 252 37.86 10.50 -24.59
N CYS A 253 37.92 10.53 -23.25
CA CYS A 253 38.60 11.59 -22.52
C CYS A 253 40.09 11.66 -22.88
N ASN A 254 40.79 10.53 -22.93
CA ASN A 254 42.21 10.49 -23.30
C ASN A 254 42.44 11.00 -24.73
N LYS A 255 41.66 10.52 -25.70
CA LYS A 255 41.72 11.01 -27.09
C LYS A 255 41.47 12.51 -27.20
N GLN A 256 40.51 13.04 -26.43
CA GLN A 256 40.20 14.46 -26.43
C GLN A 256 41.36 15.29 -25.84
N VAL A 257 41.98 14.80 -24.77
CA VAL A 257 43.16 15.43 -24.16
C VAL A 257 44.33 15.43 -25.14
N GLU A 258 44.64 14.30 -25.77
CA GLU A 258 45.68 14.18 -26.80
C GLU A 258 45.47 15.18 -27.94
N HIS A 259 44.28 15.21 -28.52
CA HIS A 259 43.93 16.15 -29.59
C HIS A 259 44.07 17.63 -29.16
N LEU A 260 43.71 17.96 -27.92
CA LEU A 260 43.89 19.32 -27.39
C LEU A 260 45.37 19.68 -27.18
N LEU A 261 46.20 18.72 -26.80
CA LEU A 261 47.64 18.91 -26.65
C LEU A 261 48.32 19.08 -28.01
N GLU A 262 48.00 18.24 -28.99
CA GLU A 262 48.50 18.34 -30.37
C GLU A 262 48.18 19.70 -30.99
N LYS A 263 46.91 20.14 -30.89
CA LYS A 263 46.47 21.45 -31.39
C LYS A 263 47.23 22.61 -30.74
N ASN A 264 47.61 22.50 -29.47
CA ASN A 264 48.40 23.51 -28.78
C ASN A 264 49.86 23.52 -29.24
N GLU A 265 50.47 22.36 -29.49
CA GLU A 265 51.82 22.27 -30.04
C GLU A 265 51.89 22.83 -31.48
N ASP A 266 50.90 22.54 -32.31
CA ASP A 266 50.82 23.11 -33.66
C ASP A 266 50.66 24.63 -33.62
N ARG A 267 49.85 25.15 -32.68
CA ARG A 267 49.73 26.60 -32.45
C ARG A 267 51.05 27.23 -32.00
N LYS A 268 51.81 26.57 -31.12
CA LYS A 268 53.15 27.05 -30.70
C LYS A 268 54.12 27.06 -31.86
N LYS A 269 54.15 26.03 -32.71
CA LYS A 269 54.99 25.98 -33.92
C LYS A 269 54.63 27.12 -34.87
N ALA A 270 53.34 27.31 -35.16
CA ALA A 270 52.88 28.42 -36.01
C ALA A 270 53.33 29.79 -35.47
N LEU A 271 53.24 30.01 -34.16
CA LEU A 271 53.71 31.24 -33.52
C LEU A 271 55.24 31.44 -33.64
N ARG A 272 56.04 30.37 -33.54
CA ARG A 272 57.51 30.46 -33.71
C ARG A 272 57.92 30.85 -35.13
N HIS A 273 57.13 30.46 -36.13
CA HIS A 273 57.35 30.84 -37.53
C HIS A 273 56.79 32.23 -37.88
N ALA A 274 55.80 32.72 -37.12
CA ALA A 274 55.19 34.03 -37.35
C ALA A 274 56.01 35.21 -36.80
N ILE A 275 56.99 34.98 -35.92
CA ILE A 275 57.91 36.03 -35.44
C ILE A 275 58.98 36.24 -36.51
N PRO A 276 59.02 37.41 -37.19
CA PRO A 276 60.03 37.71 -38.22
C PRO A 276 61.44 37.59 -37.64
N GLU A 277 62.40 37.05 -38.41
CA GLU A 277 63.80 36.94 -37.97
C GLU A 277 64.42 38.29 -37.63
N GLU A 278 63.91 39.38 -38.18
CA GLU A 278 64.38 40.75 -37.91
C GLU A 278 64.11 41.22 -36.48
N VAL A 279 63.29 40.49 -35.70
CA VAL A 279 62.96 40.79 -34.28
C VAL A 279 63.60 39.79 -33.30
N LYS A 280 64.31 38.77 -33.79
CA LYS A 280 65.07 37.82 -32.94
C LYS A 280 66.52 38.28 -32.80
#